data_AF-A0A846T195-F1
#
_entry.id   AF-A0A846T195-F1
#
_cell.length_a   1.000
_cell.length_b   1.000
_cell.length_c   1.000
_cell.angle_alpha   90.00
_cell.angle_beta   90.00
_cell.angle_gamma   90.00
#
_symmetry.space_group_name_H-M   'P 1'
#
loop_
_entity.id
_entity.type
_entity.pdbx_description
1 polymer ?
#
loop_
_entity_poly.entity_id
_entity_poly.type
_entity_poly.pdbx_seq_one_letter_code
_entity_poly.pdbx_strand_id
1 'polypeptide(L)'
;MSPFTSLSRISAWQRGLLVLLLLWVGALNAHLAPREVVFIDTGVADWQVLRDGVKPGVEVALIGGNADGLAQMAAWMSGGKSGYDAVHVLSHGAEGQVQLGTLTLDTATVGTRVADLAALGLALTSEGDLLLYGSGGGAYPDGGRPRRPR
;
A
#
# COMPACT_ATOMS: atom_id res chain seq x y z
N MET A 1 -49.36 32.74 -3.76
CA MET A 1 -47.94 33.14 -3.77
C MET A 1 -47.64 33.78 -2.43
N SER A 2 -46.88 33.24 -1.48
CA SER A 2 -46.08 32.01 -1.30
C SER A 2 -45.95 31.83 0.23
N PRO A 3 -45.99 30.62 0.83
CA PRO A 3 -45.68 30.51 2.24
C PRO A 3 -44.15 30.45 2.43
N PHE A 4 -43.59 31.49 3.06
CA PHE A 4 -42.26 31.42 3.64
C PHE A 4 -42.36 30.61 4.95
N THR A 5 -41.98 29.34 4.91
CA THR A 5 -41.92 28.50 6.12
C THR A 5 -40.63 28.82 6.87
N SER A 6 -40.79 29.51 8.01
CA SER A 6 -39.74 29.83 8.97
C SER A 6 -39.00 28.57 9.43
N LEU A 7 -37.69 28.54 9.27
CA LEU A 7 -36.77 27.47 9.68
C LEU A 7 -36.52 27.39 11.21
N SER A 8 -37.35 28.02 12.03
CA SER A 8 -37.05 28.26 13.47
C SER A 8 -37.55 27.19 14.44
N ARG A 9 -37.95 26.00 13.99
CA ARG A 9 -38.61 24.99 14.86
C ARG A 9 -37.91 23.63 14.91
N ILE A 10 -36.58 23.60 15.01
CA ILE A 10 -35.87 22.38 15.41
C ILE A 10 -35.83 22.34 16.94
N SER A 11 -36.64 21.45 17.53
CA SER A 11 -36.67 21.22 18.98
C SER A 11 -35.32 20.68 19.50
N ALA A 12 -35.00 20.88 20.78
CA ALA A 12 -33.75 20.39 21.38
C ALA A 12 -33.57 18.87 21.21
N TRP A 13 -34.68 18.13 21.19
CA TRP A 13 -34.72 16.69 20.90
C TRP A 13 -34.30 16.35 19.47
N GLN A 14 -34.73 17.10 18.45
CA GLN A 14 -34.29 16.89 17.06
C GLN A 14 -32.82 17.25 16.83
N ARG A 15 -32.26 18.21 17.59
CA ARG A 15 -30.83 18.52 17.52
C ARG A 15 -29.97 17.39 18.08
N GLY A 16 -30.40 16.77 19.19
CA GLY A 16 -29.75 15.59 19.74
C GLY A 16 -29.77 14.40 18.77
N LEU A 17 -30.92 14.17 18.12
CA LEU A 17 -31.06 13.12 17.09
C LEU A 17 -30.15 13.38 15.88
N LEU A 18 -30.02 14.62 15.44
CA LEU A 18 -29.14 15.00 14.32
C LEU A 18 -27.66 14.78 14.65
N VAL A 19 -27.24 15.13 15.87
CA VAL A 19 -25.86 14.89 16.34
C VAL A 19 -25.58 13.40 16.44
N LEU A 20 -26.52 12.61 16.97
CA LEU A 20 -26.37 11.16 17.05
C LEU A 20 -26.31 10.51 15.66
N LEU A 21 -27.13 10.97 14.72
CA LEU A 21 -27.12 10.52 13.32
C LEU A 21 -25.82 10.89 12.62
N LEU A 22 -25.30 12.11 12.79
CA LEU A 22 -24.04 12.56 12.20
C LEU A 22 -22.83 11.82 12.78
N LEU A 23 -22.84 11.52 14.09
CA LEU A 23 -21.83 10.67 14.73
C LEU A 23 -21.91 9.22 14.23
N TRP A 24 -23.11 8.68 14.04
CA TRP A 24 -23.32 7.33 13.51
C TRP A 24 -22.89 7.21 12.04
N VAL A 25 -23.23 8.18 11.19
CA VAL A 25 -22.78 8.26 9.79
C VAL A 25 -21.26 8.48 9.71
N GLY A 26 -20.68 9.32 10.58
CA GLY A 26 -19.23 9.50 10.65
C GLY A 26 -18.48 8.23 11.04
N ALA A 27 -19.01 7.46 12.00
CA ALA A 27 -18.46 6.16 12.40
C ALA A 27 -18.60 5.10 11.29
N LEU A 28 -19.71 5.12 10.53
CA LEU A 28 -19.90 4.24 9.38
C LEU A 28 -18.90 4.56 8.25
N ASN A 29 -18.63 5.85 8.00
CA ASN A 29 -17.71 6.30 6.95
C ASN A 29 -16.24 5.98 7.27
N ALA A 30 -15.85 5.97 8.54
CA ALA A 30 -14.51 5.54 8.96
C ALA A 30 -14.23 4.06 8.64
N HIS A 31 -15.29 3.25 8.50
CA HIS A 31 -15.21 1.84 8.10
C HIS A 31 -15.18 1.61 6.58
N LEU A 32 -15.38 2.66 5.77
CA LEU A 32 -15.43 2.58 4.30
C LEU A 32 -14.10 2.99 3.63
N ALA A 33 -13.19 3.62 4.37
CA ALA A 33 -11.88 3.98 3.83
C ALA A 33 -10.99 2.74 3.80
N PRO A 34 -10.42 2.37 2.64
CA PRO A 34 -9.59 1.17 2.53
C PRO A 34 -8.36 1.30 3.43
N ARG A 35 -8.05 0.22 4.14
CA ARG A 35 -6.86 0.15 4.96
C ARG A 35 -5.69 -0.30 4.11
N GLU A 36 -4.70 0.56 3.95
CA GLU A 36 -3.57 0.30 3.06
C GLU A 36 -2.23 0.52 3.76
N VAL A 37 -1.22 -0.22 3.32
CA VAL A 37 0.18 -0.01 3.71
C VAL A 37 1.07 0.01 2.47
N VAL A 38 2.04 0.93 2.47
CA VAL A 38 3.12 0.99 1.47
C VAL A 38 4.43 0.61 2.15
N PHE A 39 5.03 -0.48 1.69
CA PHE A 39 6.41 -0.84 1.99
C PHE A 39 7.33 -0.19 0.96
N ILE A 40 8.36 0.50 1.42
CA ILE A 40 9.33 1.17 0.57
C ILE A 40 10.72 0.61 0.86
N ASP A 41 11.34 0.02 -0.15
CA ASP A 41 12.73 -0.40 -0.07
C ASP A 41 13.66 0.82 -0.09
N THR A 42 14.43 0.96 0.98
CA THR A 42 15.42 2.03 1.15
C THR A 42 16.62 1.90 0.22
N GLY A 43 16.77 0.77 -0.47
CA GLY A 43 17.71 0.61 -1.58
C GLY A 43 17.33 1.42 -2.81
N VAL A 44 16.04 1.73 -3.03
CA VAL A 44 15.56 2.52 -4.17
C VAL A 44 16.04 3.97 -4.05
N ALA A 45 16.46 4.54 -5.18
CA ALA A 45 16.84 5.94 -5.26
C ALA A 45 15.68 6.86 -4.86
N ASP A 46 15.99 7.90 -4.10
CA ASP A 46 15.01 8.90 -3.65
C ASP A 46 13.79 8.31 -2.91
N TRP A 47 13.98 7.21 -2.16
CA TRP A 47 12.90 6.57 -1.39
C TRP A 47 12.20 7.53 -0.42
N GLN A 48 12.88 8.58 0.05
CA GLN A 48 12.28 9.63 0.88
C GLN A 48 11.20 10.40 0.10
N VAL A 49 11.43 10.67 -1.19
CA VAL A 49 10.43 11.33 -2.06
C VAL A 49 9.22 10.41 -2.25
N LEU A 50 9.44 9.11 -2.42
CA LEU A 50 8.35 8.13 -2.50
C LEU A 50 7.53 8.11 -1.20
N ARG A 51 8.19 8.08 -0.05
CA ARG A 51 7.55 8.14 1.28
C ARG A 51 6.73 9.42 1.43
N ASP A 52 7.32 10.56 1.11
CA ASP A 52 6.70 11.87 1.31
C ASP A 52 5.54 12.11 0.30
N GLY A 53 5.51 11.34 -0.80
CA GLY A 53 4.41 11.31 -1.77
C GLY A 53 3.25 10.36 -1.40
N VAL A 54 3.36 9.58 -0.32
CA VAL A 54 2.27 8.67 0.10
C VAL A 54 1.05 9.48 0.55
N LYS A 55 -0.12 9.11 0.05
CA LYS A 55 -1.40 9.77 0.37
C LYS A 55 -1.67 9.71 1.89
N PRO A 56 -2.22 10.78 2.49
CA PRO A 56 -2.64 10.75 3.90
C PRO A 56 -3.59 9.59 4.18
N GLY A 57 -3.43 8.95 5.35
CA GLY A 57 -4.25 7.80 5.76
C GLY A 57 -3.71 6.42 5.36
N VAL A 58 -2.60 6.36 4.61
CA VAL A 58 -1.89 5.12 4.30
C VAL A 58 -0.72 4.93 5.23
N GLU A 59 -0.56 3.72 5.78
CA GLU A 59 0.58 3.38 6.61
C GLU A 59 1.85 3.25 5.73
N VAL A 60 2.99 3.74 6.22
CA VAL A 60 4.27 3.56 5.53
C VAL A 60 5.22 2.75 6.40
N ALA A 61 5.80 1.71 5.81
CA ALA A 61 6.83 0.88 6.41
C ALA A 61 8.06 0.84 5.50
N LEU A 62 9.25 0.82 6.10
CA LEU A 62 10.50 0.78 5.34
C LEU A 62 11.10 -0.62 5.36
N ILE A 63 11.56 -1.07 4.19
CA ILE A 63 12.39 -2.25 4.04
C ILE A 63 13.86 -1.80 4.05
N GLY A 64 14.67 -2.43 4.88
CA GLY A 64 16.10 -2.17 4.90
C GLY A 64 16.77 -2.75 3.66
N GLY A 65 17.46 -1.92 2.88
CA GLY A 65 18.14 -2.35 1.64
C GLY A 65 19.23 -3.41 1.85
N ASN A 66 19.66 -3.64 3.09
CA ASN A 66 20.69 -4.60 3.50
C ASN A 66 20.13 -5.78 4.32
N ALA A 67 18.81 -5.95 4.36
CA ALA A 67 18.14 -7.01 5.09
C ALA A 67 17.22 -7.81 4.18
N ASP A 68 16.79 -8.98 4.64
CA ASP A 68 15.77 -9.76 3.96
C ASP A 68 14.41 -9.04 4.07
N GLY A 69 14.01 -8.36 2.99
CA GLY A 69 12.85 -7.48 3.00
C GLY A 69 11.54 -8.22 3.16
N LEU A 70 11.42 -9.41 2.59
CA LEU A 70 10.19 -10.20 2.71
C LEU A 70 9.99 -10.71 4.15
N ALA A 71 11.07 -11.13 4.80
CA ALA A 71 11.02 -11.51 6.22
C ALA A 71 10.66 -10.32 7.12
N GLN A 72 11.17 -9.12 6.82
CA GLN A 72 10.80 -7.90 7.54
C GLN A 72 9.31 -7.56 7.38
N MET A 73 8.79 -7.64 6.16
CA MET A 73 7.37 -7.41 5.89
C MET A 73 6.50 -8.41 6.67
N ALA A 74 6.84 -9.70 6.60
CA ALA A 74 6.12 -10.75 7.31
C ALA A 74 6.13 -10.55 8.83
N ALA A 75 7.27 -10.17 9.40
CA ALA A 75 7.40 -9.88 10.83
C ALA A 75 6.59 -8.63 11.23
N TRP A 76 6.63 -7.57 10.42
CA TRP A 76 5.85 -6.36 10.64
C TRP A 76 4.35 -6.64 10.64
N MET A 77 3.88 -7.45 9.69
CA MET A 77 2.47 -7.83 9.59
C MET A 77 2.01 -8.72 10.74
N SER A 78 2.85 -9.69 11.12
CA SER A 78 2.57 -10.60 12.23
C SER A 78 2.47 -9.89 13.59
N GLY A 79 2.94 -8.64 13.71
CA GLY A 79 2.84 -7.80 14.89
C GLY A 79 1.43 -7.28 15.23
N GLY A 80 0.37 -7.92 14.75
CA GLY A 80 -1.02 -7.51 14.96
C GLY A 80 -1.56 -6.55 13.91
N LYS A 81 -0.92 -6.47 12.74
CA LYS A 81 -1.36 -5.66 11.61
C LYS A 81 -2.18 -6.56 10.68
N SER A 82 -3.48 -6.30 10.59
CA SER A 82 -4.40 -7.07 9.75
C SER A 82 -5.55 -6.22 9.22
N GLY A 83 -6.32 -6.82 8.31
CA GLY A 83 -7.45 -6.18 7.65
C GLY A 83 -7.03 -5.15 6.62
N TYR A 84 -5.91 -5.39 5.91
CA TYR A 84 -5.47 -4.53 4.81
C TYR A 84 -6.20 -4.90 3.53
N ASP A 85 -6.75 -3.90 2.86
CA ASP A 85 -7.34 -4.01 1.52
C ASP A 85 -6.26 -3.94 0.44
N ALA A 86 -5.11 -3.31 0.72
CA ALA A 86 -3.96 -3.37 -0.16
C ALA A 86 -2.63 -3.24 0.58
N VAL A 87 -1.65 -4.01 0.10
CA VAL A 87 -0.25 -3.90 0.46
C VAL A 87 0.51 -3.52 -0.80
N HIS A 88 1.10 -2.33 -0.81
CA HIS A 88 1.92 -1.82 -1.90
C HIS A 88 3.39 -2.01 -1.56
N VAL A 89 4.21 -2.47 -2.50
CA VAL A 89 5.66 -2.65 -2.28
C VAL A 89 6.42 -1.92 -3.37
N LEU A 90 7.13 -0.85 -2.99
CA LEU A 90 7.97 -0.06 -3.88
C LEU A 90 9.42 -0.52 -3.72
N SER A 91 9.99 -1.08 -4.79
CA SER A 91 11.31 -1.71 -4.73
C SER A 91 12.02 -1.73 -6.09
N HIS A 92 13.21 -2.33 -6.13
CA HIS A 92 13.86 -2.65 -7.39
C HIS A 92 13.28 -3.93 -7.99
N GLY A 93 13.40 -4.09 -9.30
CA GLY A 93 13.00 -5.34 -9.94
C GLY A 93 13.53 -5.46 -11.36
N ALA A 94 13.23 -6.59 -11.97
CA ALA A 94 13.41 -6.82 -13.39
C ALA A 94 12.28 -7.74 -13.87
N GLU A 95 12.26 -8.06 -15.16
CA GLU A 95 11.25 -8.99 -15.68
C GLU A 95 11.32 -10.33 -14.92
N GLY A 96 10.20 -10.76 -14.34
CA GLY A 96 10.08 -12.02 -13.60
C GLY A 96 10.67 -12.03 -12.18
N GLN A 97 11.17 -10.90 -11.67
CA GLN A 97 11.75 -10.82 -10.32
C GLN A 97 11.53 -9.47 -9.64
N VAL A 98 11.38 -9.49 -8.31
CA VAL A 98 11.39 -8.30 -7.46
C VAL A 98 12.50 -8.42 -6.42
N GLN A 99 13.19 -7.33 -6.14
CA GLN A 99 14.27 -7.30 -5.15
C GLN A 99 13.79 -6.56 -3.90
N LEU A 100 13.74 -7.28 -2.77
CA LEU A 100 13.25 -6.81 -1.48
C LEU A 100 14.42 -6.80 -0.50
N GLY A 101 15.11 -5.67 -0.42
CA GLY A 101 16.40 -5.56 0.25
C GLY A 101 17.42 -6.52 -0.36
N THR A 102 17.89 -7.50 0.41
CA THR A 102 18.86 -8.52 -0.07
C THR A 102 18.20 -9.71 -0.75
N LEU A 103 16.88 -9.86 -0.67
CA LEU A 103 16.17 -10.99 -1.28
C LEU A 103 15.79 -10.68 -2.73
N THR A 104 16.12 -11.57 -3.65
CA THR A 104 15.44 -11.64 -4.95
C THR A 104 14.29 -12.64 -4.86
N LEU A 105 13.06 -12.16 -5.02
CA LEU A 105 11.86 -12.98 -5.10
C LEU A 105 11.55 -13.23 -6.59
N ASP A 106 11.69 -14.49 -7.00
CA ASP A 106 11.50 -14.97 -8.37
C ASP A 106 10.92 -16.40 -8.37
N THR A 107 10.80 -17.03 -9.54
CA THR A 107 10.28 -18.40 -9.66
C THR A 107 11.13 -19.47 -8.96
N ALA A 108 12.42 -19.22 -8.74
CA ALA A 108 13.32 -20.14 -8.04
C ALA A 108 13.21 -19.98 -6.52
N THR A 109 13.04 -18.76 -6.02
CA THR A 109 13.02 -18.50 -4.58
C THR A 109 11.62 -18.55 -3.98
N VAL A 110 10.56 -18.24 -4.73
CA VAL A 110 9.17 -18.13 -4.23
C VAL A 110 8.70 -19.37 -3.46
N GLY A 111 9.06 -20.57 -3.92
CA GLY A 111 8.68 -21.84 -3.27
C GLY A 111 9.26 -22.00 -1.87
N THR A 112 10.43 -21.40 -1.59
CA THR A 112 11.06 -21.42 -0.26
C THR A 112 10.52 -20.33 0.66
N ARG A 113 9.76 -19.37 0.13
CA ARG A 113 9.25 -18.20 0.86
C ARG A 113 7.76 -18.27 1.17
N VAL A 114 7.16 -19.45 1.02
CA VAL A 114 5.71 -19.67 1.20
C VAL A 114 5.25 -19.26 2.60
N ALA A 115 6.03 -19.50 3.65
CA ALA A 115 5.67 -19.11 5.01
C ALA A 115 5.59 -17.58 5.18
N ASP A 116 6.55 -16.84 4.62
CA ASP A 116 6.53 -15.38 4.68
C ASP A 116 5.36 -14.81 3.87
N LEU A 117 5.13 -15.35 2.66
CA LEU A 117 4.02 -14.95 1.80
C LEU A 117 2.66 -15.26 2.44
N ALA A 118 2.54 -16.39 3.15
CA ALA A 118 1.35 -16.74 3.90
C ALA A 118 1.11 -15.76 5.05
N ALA A 119 2.15 -15.33 5.76
CA ALA A 119 2.03 -14.31 6.81
C ALA A 119 1.53 -12.98 6.25
N LEU A 120 1.99 -12.57 5.05
CA LEU A 120 1.43 -11.40 4.37
C LEU A 120 -0.05 -11.61 4.01
N GLY A 121 -0.39 -12.78 3.46
CA GLY A 121 -1.76 -13.14 3.10
C GLY A 121 -2.74 -13.12 4.29
N LEU A 122 -2.29 -13.51 5.49
CA LEU A 122 -3.10 -13.48 6.70
C LEU A 122 -3.41 -12.06 7.20
N ALA A 123 -2.60 -11.06 6.81
CA ALA A 123 -2.84 -9.67 7.15
C ALA A 123 -3.79 -8.98 6.16
N LEU A 124 -3.92 -9.52 4.95
CA LEU A 124 -4.86 -9.03 3.94
C LEU A 124 -6.30 -9.44 4.26
N THR A 125 -7.26 -8.68 3.74
CA THR A 125 -8.66 -9.11 3.66
C THR A 125 -8.82 -10.18 2.57
N SER A 126 -10.01 -10.80 2.46
CA SER A 126 -10.28 -11.80 1.42
C SER A 126 -10.21 -11.22 0.00
N GLU A 127 -10.44 -9.91 -0.14
CA GLU A 127 -10.34 -9.15 -1.38
C GLU A 127 -9.07 -8.30 -1.44
N GLY A 128 -8.14 -8.52 -0.51
CA GLY A 128 -6.95 -7.70 -0.34
C GLY A 128 -5.88 -8.02 -1.38
N ASP A 129 -5.28 -6.99 -1.95
CA ASP A 129 -4.24 -7.15 -2.98
C ASP A 129 -2.82 -6.97 -2.43
N LEU A 130 -1.88 -7.80 -2.89
CA LEU A 130 -0.44 -7.57 -2.76
C LEU A 130 0.12 -7.05 -4.09
N LEU A 131 0.46 -5.76 -4.13
CA LEU A 131 0.92 -5.05 -5.32
C LEU A 131 2.43 -4.83 -5.25
N LEU A 132 3.16 -5.45 -6.17
CA LEU A 132 4.62 -5.40 -6.24
C LEU A 132 5.06 -4.46 -7.37
N TYR A 133 5.69 -3.34 -7.02
CA TYR A 133 6.24 -2.37 -7.96
C TYR A 133 7.76 -2.48 -7.96
N GLY A 134 8.30 -3.20 -8.95
CA GLY A 134 9.74 -3.27 -9.21
C GLY A 134 10.13 -2.30 -10.31
N SER A 135 11.00 -1.33 -10.02
CA SER A 135 11.62 -0.53 -11.08
C SER A 135 12.68 -1.36 -11.78
N GLY A 136 12.42 -1.67 -13.05
CA GLY A 136 13.43 -2.20 -13.97
C GLY A 136 14.55 -1.18 -14.11
N GLY A 137 15.70 -1.42 -13.47
CA GLY A 137 16.97 -0.81 -13.83
C GLY A 137 17.42 -1.30 -15.20
N GLY A 138 16.59 -1.14 -16.23
CA GLY A 138 16.92 -1.44 -17.60
C GLY A 138 17.92 -0.39 -18.08
N ALA A 139 19.20 -0.62 -17.84
CA ALA A 139 20.16 -0.26 -18.87
C ALA A 139 19.79 -1.12 -20.08
N TYR A 140 18.98 -0.57 -20.99
CA TYR A 140 19.07 -0.99 -22.38
C TYR A 140 20.54 -0.76 -22.76
N PRO A 141 21.33 -1.78 -23.14
CA PRO A 141 22.69 -1.54 -23.59
C PRO A 141 22.60 -0.52 -24.75
N ASP A 142 23.17 0.64 -24.50
CA ASP A 142 23.26 1.74 -25.45
C ASP A 142 23.70 1.23 -26.82
N GLY A 143 22.84 1.46 -27.82
CA GLY A 143 23.30 1.93 -29.12
C GLY A 143 24.23 1.01 -29.91
N GLY A 144 23.87 -0.25 -30.11
CA GLY A 144 24.42 -1.06 -31.21
C GLY A 144 23.99 -0.50 -32.58
N ARG A 145 24.65 0.58 -33.06
CA ARG A 145 24.48 1.04 -34.45
C ARG A 145 24.91 -0.08 -35.40
N PRO A 146 24.12 -0.43 -36.44
CA PRO A 146 24.57 -1.34 -37.47
C PRO A 146 25.75 -0.70 -38.22
N ARG A 147 26.94 -1.31 -38.15
CA ARG A 147 28.03 -0.97 -39.07
C ARG A 147 27.62 -1.47 -40.46
N ARG A 148 27.41 -0.55 -41.41
CA ARG A 148 27.28 -0.93 -42.82
C ARG A 148 28.61 -1.50 -43.31
N PRO A 149 28.63 -2.60 -44.09
CA PRO A 149 29.83 -3.04 -44.78
C PRO A 149 30.26 -1.98 -45.82
N ARG A 150 31.58 -1.77 -45.93
CA ARG A 150 32.19 -1.16 -47.13
C ARG A 150 32.51 -2.27 -48.12
#